data_AF-A0A959SDE5-F1
#
_entry.id   AF-A0A959SDE5-F1
#
_cell.length_a   1.000
_cell.length_b   1.000
_cell.length_c   1.000
_cell.angle_alpha   90.00
_cell.angle_beta   90.00
_cell.angle_gamma   90.00
#
_symmetry.space_group_name_H-M   'P 1'
#
loop_
_entity.id
_entity.type
_entity.pdbx_description
1 polymer ?
#
loop_
_entity_poly.entity_id
_entity_poly.type
_entity_poly.pdbx_seq_one_letter_code
_entity_poly.pdbx_strand_id
1 'polypeptide(L)'
;MTGKMAIPKTPCPVHGLVPWAGGTWPIAWRGPHAVLAWVYTIHAKAPDRGLEIHWNVSQADIVRAMEERARFRPGQFVQLGPMAQRRILARKWSFERGLFHYMVEGSRPGRSWSIAEDELLQRIQGAET
;
A
#
# COMPACT_ATOMS: atom_id res chain seq x y z
N MET A 1 -1.59 19.39 4.54
CA MET A 1 -0.42 18.52 4.27
C MET A 1 -0.83 17.48 3.25
N THR A 2 -0.15 17.44 2.12
CA THR A 2 -0.46 16.56 0.99
C THR A 2 -0.38 15.10 1.42
N GLY A 3 -1.49 14.37 1.32
CA GLY A 3 -1.60 12.96 1.73
C GLY A 3 -0.81 11.96 0.87
N LYS A 4 0.30 12.39 0.28
CA LYS A 4 1.20 11.54 -0.51
C LYS A 4 2.17 10.80 0.41
N MET A 5 2.44 9.54 0.10
CA MET A 5 3.44 8.74 0.79
C MET A 5 4.84 9.34 0.57
N ALA A 6 5.59 9.46 1.67
CA ALA A 6 7.00 9.81 1.59
C ALA A 6 7.79 8.64 0.98
N ILE A 7 8.77 8.96 0.13
CA ILE A 7 9.72 7.96 -0.37
C ILE A 7 10.63 7.58 0.82
N PRO A 8 10.62 6.33 1.29
CA PRO A 8 11.44 5.96 2.43
C PRO A 8 12.93 6.06 2.06
N LYS A 9 13.78 6.34 3.05
CA LYS A 9 15.25 6.23 2.87
C LYS A 9 15.72 4.78 2.98
N THR A 10 15.00 3.97 3.76
CA THR A 10 15.24 2.54 3.89
C THR A 10 14.76 1.83 2.62
N PRO A 11 15.56 0.94 2.03
CA PRO A 11 15.16 0.22 0.83
C PRO A 11 14.01 -0.74 1.11
N CYS A 12 13.15 -0.93 0.10
CA CYS A 12 12.11 -1.96 0.14
C CYS A 12 12.74 -3.35 0.30
N PRO A 13 12.12 -4.26 1.09
CA PRO A 13 12.66 -5.60 1.32
C PRO A 13 12.53 -6.47 0.07
N VAL A 14 13.54 -7.30 -0.20
CA VAL A 14 13.42 -8.39 -1.18
C VAL A 14 12.35 -9.37 -0.69
N HIS A 15 11.62 -9.99 -1.63
CA HIS A 15 10.39 -10.76 -1.42
C HIS A 15 9.19 -9.96 -0.90
N GLY A 16 9.37 -8.67 -0.60
CA GLY A 16 8.27 -7.78 -0.29
C GLY A 16 7.33 -7.64 -1.48
N LEU A 17 6.04 -7.82 -1.23
CA LEU A 17 4.97 -7.64 -2.20
C LEU A 17 4.73 -6.15 -2.45
N VAL A 18 4.73 -5.76 -3.73
CA VAL A 18 4.51 -4.38 -4.17
C VAL A 18 3.49 -4.35 -5.30
N PRO A 19 2.68 -3.28 -5.42
CA PRO A 19 1.75 -3.15 -6.52
C PRO A 19 2.53 -2.71 -7.77
N TRP A 20 2.39 -3.45 -8.87
CA TRP A 20 3.05 -3.12 -10.13
C TRP A 20 2.28 -3.71 -11.32
N ALA A 21 2.19 -2.94 -12.41
CA ALA A 21 1.55 -3.38 -13.66
C ALA A 21 0.15 -4.02 -13.47
N GLY A 22 -0.68 -3.45 -12.59
CA GLY A 22 -2.04 -3.94 -12.31
C GLY A 22 -2.14 -5.15 -11.37
N GLY A 23 -1.02 -5.71 -10.92
CA GLY A 23 -0.96 -6.82 -9.95
C GLY A 23 -0.16 -6.48 -8.69
N THR A 24 -0.02 -7.47 -7.82
CA THR A 24 0.85 -7.40 -6.63
C THR A 24 1.91 -8.49 -6.77
N TRP A 25 3.19 -8.07 -6.77
CA TRP A 25 4.31 -8.95 -7.13
C TRP A 25 5.45 -8.83 -6.12
N PRO A 26 6.22 -9.90 -5.88
CA PRO A 26 7.39 -9.83 -5.02
C PRO A 26 8.55 -9.10 -5.71
N ILE A 27 9.28 -8.31 -4.93
CA ILE A 27 10.61 -7.83 -5.32
C ILE A 27 11.56 -9.03 -5.38
N ALA A 28 12.07 -9.35 -6.56
CA ALA A 28 13.00 -10.46 -6.78
C ALA A 28 14.43 -10.09 -6.39
N TRP A 29 14.84 -8.84 -6.64
CA TRP A 29 16.18 -8.37 -6.35
C TRP A 29 16.18 -6.86 -6.06
N ARG A 30 17.21 -6.39 -5.34
CA ARG A 30 17.49 -4.96 -5.17
C ARG A 30 19.00 -4.73 -5.18
N GLY A 31 19.43 -3.54 -5.62
CA GLY A 31 20.81 -3.13 -5.51
C GLY A 31 20.99 -1.61 -5.52
N PRO A 32 22.18 -1.16 -5.10
CA PRO A 32 22.50 0.26 -5.06
C PRO A 32 22.59 0.82 -6.49
N HIS A 33 22.22 2.10 -6.64
CA HIS A 33 22.32 2.82 -7.91
C HIS A 33 22.80 4.24 -7.65
N ALA A 34 23.78 4.72 -8.44
CA ALA A 34 24.46 5.99 -8.19
C ALA A 34 23.52 7.21 -8.12
N VAL A 35 22.49 7.27 -8.99
CA VAL A 35 21.52 8.38 -9.02
C VAL A 35 20.25 8.09 -8.21
N LEU A 36 19.62 6.93 -8.44
CA LEU A 36 18.33 6.56 -7.84
C LEU A 36 18.41 6.04 -6.39
N ALA A 37 19.61 5.96 -5.82
CA ALA A 37 19.97 5.26 -4.58
C ALA A 37 19.73 3.74 -4.63
N TRP A 38 18.55 3.29 -5.05
CA TRP A 38 18.15 1.89 -5.16
C TRP A 38 17.39 1.60 -6.45
N VAL A 39 17.70 0.47 -7.08
CA VAL A 39 16.93 -0.13 -8.16
C VAL A 39 16.46 -1.53 -7.73
N TYR A 40 15.25 -1.89 -8.13
CA TYR A 40 14.59 -3.12 -7.79
C TYR A 40 14.19 -3.88 -9.04
N THR A 41 14.33 -5.19 -9.02
CA THR A 41 13.79 -6.08 -10.05
C THR A 41 12.52 -6.72 -9.53
N ILE A 42 11.41 -6.55 -10.25
CA ILE A 42 10.13 -7.19 -9.95
C ILE A 42 9.90 -8.27 -11.00
N HIS A 43 9.58 -9.50 -10.56
CA HIS A 43 9.18 -10.58 -11.46
C HIS A 43 7.65 -10.72 -11.43
N ALA A 44 7.00 -10.63 -12.59
CA ALA A 44 5.63 -11.13 -12.75
C ALA A 44 5.64 -12.45 -13.51
N LYS A 45 4.74 -13.33 -13.09
CA LYS A 45 4.36 -14.51 -13.85
C LYS A 45 3.18 -14.14 -14.73
N ALA A 46 3.34 -14.23 -16.05
CA ALA A 46 2.19 -14.14 -16.94
C ALA A 46 1.34 -15.41 -16.80
N PRO A 47 0.01 -15.35 -17.02
CA PRO A 47 -0.83 -16.54 -16.92
C PRO A 47 -0.49 -17.57 -18.01
N ASP A 48 -0.02 -17.10 -19.17
CA ASP A 48 0.09 -17.88 -20.41
C ASP A 48 1.54 -18.14 -20.86
N ARG A 49 2.49 -17.41 -20.27
CA ARG A 49 3.94 -17.53 -20.49
C ARG A 49 4.55 -17.60 -19.10
N GLY A 50 5.65 -18.32 -18.91
CA GLY A 50 6.24 -18.54 -17.59
C GLY A 50 6.64 -17.25 -16.84
N LEU A 51 7.54 -17.41 -15.87
CA LEU A 51 8.08 -16.28 -15.10
C LEU A 51 9.00 -15.45 -16.02
N GLU A 52 8.46 -14.48 -16.77
CA GLU A 52 9.19 -13.87 -17.89
C GLU A 52 9.30 -12.34 -17.87
N ILE A 53 8.52 -11.61 -17.04
CA ILE A 53 8.58 -10.14 -17.09
C ILE A 53 9.41 -9.59 -15.93
N HIS A 54 10.53 -8.98 -16.30
CA HIS A 54 11.48 -8.33 -15.39
C HIS A 54 11.36 -6.81 -15.55
N TRP A 55 10.88 -6.11 -14.53
CA TRP A 55 10.94 -4.65 -14.50
C TRP A 55 12.03 -4.18 -13.56
N ASN A 56 12.89 -3.30 -14.05
CA ASN A 56 13.79 -2.52 -13.20
C ASN A 56 13.13 -1.20 -12.84
N VAL A 57 12.90 -0.99 -11.55
CA VAL A 57 12.11 0.15 -11.05
C VAL A 57 12.86 0.84 -9.92
N SER A 58 12.65 2.15 -9.78
CA SER A 58 13.20 2.90 -8.66
C SER A 58 12.31 2.77 -7.42
N GLN A 59 12.85 3.13 -6.26
CA GLN A 59 12.05 3.23 -5.04
C GLN A 59 10.90 4.24 -5.18
N ALA A 60 11.14 5.35 -5.89
CA ALA A 60 10.14 6.38 -6.13
C ALA A 60 8.97 5.84 -6.95
N ASP A 61 9.25 5.01 -7.96
CA ASP A 61 8.23 4.39 -8.79
C ASP A 61 7.38 3.40 -7.99
N ILE A 62 8.01 2.57 -7.15
CA ILE A 62 7.29 1.65 -6.25
C ILE A 62 6.35 2.44 -5.33
N VAL A 63 6.84 3.52 -4.72
CA VAL A 63 6.03 4.35 -3.82
C VAL A 63 4.89 5.03 -4.57
N ARG A 64 5.12 5.48 -5.80
CA ARG A 64 4.05 6.02 -6.66
C ARG A 64 3.00 4.96 -6.97
N ALA A 65 3.39 3.74 -7.31
CA ALA A 65 2.44 2.65 -7.55
C ALA A 65 1.65 2.28 -6.28
N MET A 66 2.29 2.32 -5.10
CA MET A 66 1.58 2.14 -3.82
C MET A 66 0.58 3.26 -3.57
N GLU A 67 0.96 4.51 -3.82
CA GLU A 67 0.09 5.67 -3.70
C GLU A 67 -1.15 5.54 -4.60
N GLU A 68 -0.96 5.12 -5.85
CA GLU A 68 -2.03 4.87 -6.83
C GLU A 68 -2.95 3.71 -6.42
N ARG A 69 -2.39 2.68 -5.75
CA ARG A 69 -3.15 1.51 -5.27
C ARG A 69 -3.99 1.81 -4.02
N ALA A 70 -3.64 2.83 -3.25
CA ALA A 70 -4.25 3.12 -1.96
C ALA A 70 -5.75 3.46 -2.10
N ARG A 71 -6.59 2.71 -1.40
CA ARG A 71 -8.06 2.92 -1.43
C ARG A 71 -8.49 4.14 -0.65
N PHE A 72 -7.79 4.46 0.43
CA PHE A 72 -8.10 5.60 1.29
C PHE A 72 -6.89 6.49 1.52
N ARG A 73 -7.13 7.79 1.70
CA ARG A 73 -6.10 8.80 1.98
C ARG A 73 -6.16 9.26 3.44
N PRO A 74 -5.01 9.55 4.09
CA PRO A 74 -5.03 10.24 5.37
C PRO A 74 -5.85 11.54 5.30
N GLY A 75 -6.70 11.77 6.30
CA GLY A 75 -7.66 12.86 6.35
C GLY A 75 -9.04 12.55 5.75
N GLN A 76 -9.18 11.47 4.98
CA GLN A 76 -10.47 11.05 4.42
C GLN A 76 -11.39 10.50 5.51
N PHE A 77 -12.69 10.78 5.42
CA PHE A 77 -13.71 10.15 6.26
C PHE A 77 -14.25 8.90 5.57
N VAL A 78 -14.43 7.83 6.34
CA VAL A 78 -15.05 6.58 5.92
C VAL A 78 -16.27 6.29 6.79
N GLN A 79 -17.31 5.73 6.19
CA GLN A 79 -18.53 5.32 6.89
C GLN A 79 -18.37 3.87 7.33
N LEU A 80 -18.39 3.61 8.64
CA LEU A 80 -18.21 2.27 9.23
C LEU A 80 -19.49 1.68 9.82
N GLY A 81 -20.62 2.37 9.65
CA GLY A 81 -21.94 2.02 10.16
C GLY A 81 -22.90 3.20 9.95
N PRO A 82 -24.22 3.06 10.11
CA PRO A 82 -25.19 4.13 9.82
C PRO A 82 -24.92 5.45 10.56
N MET A 83 -24.36 5.38 11.78
CA MET A 83 -24.04 6.54 12.60
C MET A 83 -22.55 6.68 12.93
N ALA A 84 -21.68 5.92 12.25
CA ALA A 84 -20.28 5.80 12.60
C ALA A 84 -19.37 6.26 11.45
N GLN A 85 -19.23 7.57 11.28
CA GLN A 85 -18.23 8.15 10.39
C GLN A 85 -16.90 8.33 11.14
N ARG A 86 -15.79 7.88 10.57
CA ARG A 86 -14.45 7.99 11.18
C ARG A 86 -13.42 8.47 10.17
N ARG A 87 -12.42 9.19 10.65
CA ARG A 87 -11.33 9.68 9.80
C ARG A 87 -10.18 8.68 9.71
N ILE A 88 -9.61 8.53 8.52
CA ILE A 88 -8.32 7.85 8.31
C ILE A 88 -7.22 8.78 8.81
N LEU A 89 -6.46 8.34 9.80
CA LEU A 89 -5.38 9.12 10.41
C LEU A 89 -4.06 8.89 9.68
N ALA A 90 -3.76 7.65 9.31
CA ALA A 90 -2.57 7.29 8.58
C ALA A 90 -2.79 6.01 7.77
N ARG A 91 -1.83 5.70 6.90
CA ARG A 91 -1.74 4.41 6.20
C ARG A 91 -0.30 3.96 6.11
N LYS A 92 -0.10 2.65 6.05
CA LYS A 92 1.21 2.02 5.87
C LYS A 92 1.06 0.80 4.97
N TRP A 93 1.96 0.67 4.00
CA TRP A 93 2.01 -0.53 3.17
C TRP A 93 2.59 -1.71 3.96
N SER A 94 1.95 -2.87 3.91
CA SER A 94 2.51 -4.12 4.39
C SER A 94 3.13 -4.88 3.22
N PHE A 95 4.47 -4.96 3.20
CA PHE A 95 5.20 -5.75 2.21
C PHE A 95 4.98 -7.26 2.35
N GLU A 96 4.60 -7.73 3.54
CA GLU A 96 4.27 -9.14 3.75
C GLU A 96 2.96 -9.52 3.08
N ARG A 97 1.95 -8.65 3.17
CA ARG A 97 0.59 -8.92 2.67
C ARG A 97 0.30 -8.32 1.30
N GLY A 98 1.13 -7.36 0.85
CA GLY A 98 0.90 -6.65 -0.40
C GLY A 98 -0.36 -5.77 -0.38
N LEU A 99 -0.70 -5.24 0.80
CA LEU A 99 -1.90 -4.44 1.06
C LEU A 99 -1.60 -3.33 2.07
N PHE A 100 -2.45 -2.30 2.10
CA PHE A 100 -2.39 -1.27 3.12
C PHE A 100 -2.93 -1.73 4.46
N HIS A 101 -2.34 -1.20 5.53
CA HIS A 101 -2.97 -1.05 6.83
C HIS A 101 -3.30 0.42 7.04
N TYR A 102 -4.46 0.67 7.62
CA TYR A 102 -4.95 2.00 7.93
C TYR A 102 -5.04 2.17 9.43
N MET A 103 -4.60 3.33 9.91
CA MET A 103 -4.89 3.79 11.26
C MET A 103 -6.14 4.66 11.20
N VAL A 104 -7.18 4.26 11.91
CA VAL A 104 -8.51 4.88 11.89
C VAL A 104 -8.79 5.53 13.24
N GLU A 105 -9.49 6.66 13.21
CA GLU A 105 -9.95 7.37 14.40
C GLU A 105 -10.87 6.48 15.25
N GLY A 106 -10.62 6.47 16.55
CA GLY A 106 -11.41 5.75 17.53
C GLY A 106 -12.71 6.49 17.88
N SER A 107 -13.58 5.83 18.63
CA SER A 107 -14.85 6.42 19.10
C SER A 107 -14.68 7.50 20.16
N ARG A 108 -13.53 7.55 20.84
CA ARG A 108 -13.21 8.55 21.87
C ARG A 108 -12.07 9.46 21.41
N PRO A 109 -12.04 10.73 21.82
CA PRO A 109 -10.95 11.64 21.53
C PRO A 109 -9.59 11.03 21.90
N GLY A 110 -8.61 11.16 21.00
CA GLY A 110 -7.25 10.64 21.19
C GLY A 110 -7.08 9.13 21.04
N ARG A 111 -8.15 8.37 20.76
CA ARG A 111 -8.06 6.93 20.48
C ARG A 111 -7.95 6.68 18.98
N SER A 112 -7.22 5.63 18.62
CA SER A 112 -7.11 5.12 17.26
C SER A 112 -6.92 3.61 17.29
N TRP A 113 -7.13 2.97 16.15
CA TRP A 113 -6.95 1.54 15.96
C TRP A 113 -6.43 1.27 14.55
N SER A 114 -5.76 0.14 14.36
CA SER A 114 -5.16 -0.29 13.09
C SER A 114 -6.00 -1.40 12.48
N ILE A 115 -6.17 -1.38 11.16
CA ILE A 115 -6.95 -2.38 10.40
C ILE A 115 -6.35 -2.59 9.01
N ALA A 116 -6.46 -3.81 8.50
CA ALA A 116 -6.06 -4.14 7.13
C ALA A 116 -7.06 -3.59 6.09
N GLU A 117 -6.59 -3.32 4.86
CA GLU A 117 -7.42 -2.74 3.79
C GLU A 117 -8.69 -3.54 3.49
N ASP A 118 -8.55 -4.86 3.40
CA ASP A 118 -9.64 -5.81 3.13
C ASP A 118 -10.70 -5.80 4.24
N GLU A 119 -10.28 -5.87 5.50
CA GLU A 119 -11.19 -5.82 6.64
C GLU A 119 -11.89 -4.44 6.73
N LEU A 120 -11.18 -3.35 6.44
CA LEU A 120 -11.77 -2.01 6.40
C LEU A 120 -12.84 -1.90 5.32
N LEU A 121 -12.57 -2.43 4.11
CA LEU A 121 -13.53 -2.47 3.02
C LEU A 121 -14.78 -3.27 3.39
N GLN A 122 -14.60 -4.44 4.03
CA GLN A 122 -15.73 -5.26 4.50
C GLN A 122 -16.61 -4.50 5.51
N ARG A 123 -16.00 -3.76 6.44
CA ARG A 123 -16.75 -2.94 7.41
C ARG A 123 -17.51 -1.79 6.77
N ILE A 124 -16.95 -1.19 5.72
CA ILE A 124 -17.62 -0.12 4.96
C ILE A 124 -18.80 -0.71 4.17
N GLN A 125 -18.60 -1.82 3.47
CA GLN A 125 -19.65 -2.48 2.70
C GLN A 125 -20.80 -3.00 3.58
N GLY A 126 -20.47 -3.64 4.70
CA GLY A 126 -21.47 -4.10 5.67
C GLY A 126 -22.23 -2.97 6.37
N ALA A 127 -21.79 -1.71 6.25
CA ALA A 127 -22.50 -0.54 6.75
C ALA A 127 -23.50 0.05 5.76
N GLU A 128 -23.41 -0.32 4.48
CA GLU A 128 -24.34 0.11 3.42
C GLU A 128 -25.59 -0.77 3.33
N THR A 129 -25.62 -1.86 4.11
CA THR A 129 -26.75 -2.82 4.19
C THR A 129 -27.57 -2.58 5.45
#